data_AF-A0A961JVG6-F1
#
_entry.id   AF-A0A961JVG6-F1
#
_cell.length_a   1.000
_cell.length_b   1.000
_cell.length_c   1.000
_cell.angle_alpha   90.00
_cell.angle_beta   90.00
_cell.angle_gamma   90.00
#
_symmetry.space_group_name_H-M   'P 1'
#
loop_
_entity.id
_entity.type
_entity.pdbx_description
1 polymer ?
#
loop_
_entity_poly.entity_id
_entity_poly.type
_entity_poly.pdbx_seq_one_letter_code
_entity_poly.pdbx_strand_id
1 'polypeptide(L)'
;MSVFRMVFQSIVGLLFAGLAIMALSPLMAGFADGQGAVWLMLLPLAAVTLLVGLAPTLRQAFGRGCLCVGGANFLLPISTMILSSAGFVETVNAADSADTAVAAAGGALAGGMMTGLAGVVGFFLGGFLLLLGLVLSLGGRREVLVFRG
;
A
#
# COMPACT_ATOMS: atom_id res chain seq x y z
N MET A 1 4.93 29.06 10.49
CA MET A 1 4.62 28.14 9.37
C MET A 1 3.52 28.80 8.53
N SER A 2 3.73 29.07 7.24
CA SER A 2 2.68 29.70 6.42
C SER A 2 1.53 28.71 6.25
N VAL A 3 0.30 29.13 6.59
CA VAL A 3 -0.94 28.33 6.45
C VAL A 3 -1.04 27.67 5.07
N PHE A 4 -0.64 28.40 4.02
CA PHE A 4 -0.55 27.91 2.64
C PHE A 4 0.26 26.61 2.47
N ARG A 5 1.37 26.48 3.21
CA ARG A 5 2.25 25.30 3.13
C ARG A 5 1.60 24.08 3.78
N MET A 6 0.91 24.29 4.90
CA MET A 6 0.20 23.22 5.62
C MET A 6 -0.96 22.69 4.77
N VAL A 7 -1.74 23.57 4.15
CA VAL A 7 -2.83 23.18 3.23
C VAL A 7 -2.29 22.37 2.05
N PHE A 8 -1.23 22.85 1.40
CA PHE A 8 -0.62 22.12 0.28
C PHE A 8 -0.10 20.74 0.69
N GLN A 9 0.58 20.64 1.85
CA GLN A 9 1.08 19.36 2.36
C GLN A 9 -0.04 18.38 2.70
N SER A 10 -1.17 18.86 3.22
CA SER A 10 -2.34 18.02 3.47
C SER A 10 -2.96 17.50 2.17
N ILE A 11 -3.03 18.32 1.11
CA ILE A 11 -3.51 17.89 -0.21
C ILE A 11 -2.60 16.80 -0.79
N VAL A 12 -1.27 17.00 -0.70
CA VAL A 12 -0.29 16.00 -1.13
C VAL A 12 -0.46 14.70 -0.30
N GLY A 13 -0.64 14.83 1.01
CA GLY A 13 -0.92 13.69 1.89
C GLY A 13 -2.17 12.92 1.49
N LEU A 14 -3.25 13.61 1.12
CA LEU A 14 -4.49 13.03 0.64
C LEU A 14 -4.29 12.24 -0.66
N LEU A 15 -3.52 12.78 -1.60
CA LEU A 15 -3.19 12.10 -2.86
C LEU A 15 -2.40 10.81 -2.62
N PHE A 16 -1.34 10.87 -1.81
CA PHE A 16 -0.55 9.67 -1.48
C PHE A 16 -1.35 8.66 -0.66
N ALA A 17 -2.24 9.12 0.22
CA ALA A 17 -3.13 8.24 0.97
C ALA A 17 -4.10 7.50 0.04
N GLY A 18 -4.68 8.19 -0.95
CA GLY A 18 -5.52 7.57 -1.97
C GLY A 18 -4.79 6.48 -2.75
N LEU A 19 -3.56 6.75 -3.18
CA LEU A 19 -2.72 5.76 -3.87
C LEU A 19 -2.37 4.56 -2.97
N ALA A 20 -2.08 4.78 -1.69
CA ALA A 20 -1.81 3.70 -0.74
C ALA A 20 -3.06 2.82 -0.51
N ILE A 21 -4.25 3.42 -0.43
CA ILE A 21 -5.52 2.69 -0.31
C ILE A 21 -5.80 1.86 -1.56
N MET A 22 -5.56 2.40 -2.75
CA MET A 22 -5.69 1.65 -4.00
C MET A 22 -4.79 0.42 -4.00
N ALA A 23 -3.54 0.56 -3.55
CA ALA A 23 -2.60 -0.55 -3.44
C ALA A 23 -3.02 -1.59 -2.39
N LEU A 24 -3.59 -1.16 -1.26
CA LEU A 24 -4.06 -2.03 -0.18
C LEU A 24 -5.50 -2.54 -0.37
N SER A 25 -6.18 -2.16 -1.45
CA SER A 25 -7.57 -2.56 -1.71
C SER A 25 -7.80 -4.08 -1.68
N PRO A 26 -6.87 -4.95 -2.16
CA PRO A 26 -7.08 -6.38 -2.08
C PRO A 26 -7.06 -6.89 -0.63
N LEU A 27 -6.18 -6.33 0.21
CA LEU A 27 -6.08 -6.67 1.62
C LEU A 27 -7.39 -6.32 2.34
N MET A 28 -7.91 -5.12 2.06
CA MET A 28 -9.16 -4.63 2.65
C MET A 28 -10.33 -5.54 2.27
N ALA A 29 -10.40 -5.92 0.99
CA ALA A 29 -11.44 -6.82 0.48
C ALA A 29 -11.35 -8.22 1.11
N GLY A 30 -10.14 -8.73 1.35
CA GLY A 30 -9.94 -10.03 1.99
C GLY A 30 -10.38 -10.11 3.46
N PHE A 31 -10.55 -8.97 4.14
CA PHE A 31 -11.02 -8.88 5.53
C PHE A 31 -12.43 -8.28 5.68
N ALA A 32 -13.10 -7.97 4.58
CA ALA A 32 -14.35 -7.23 4.58
C ALA A 32 -15.58 -8.13 4.72
N ASP A 33 -15.99 -8.47 5.94
CA ASP A 33 -17.29 -9.13 6.21
C ASP A 33 -18.49 -8.15 6.20
N GLY A 34 -18.51 -7.18 5.27
CA GLY A 34 -19.67 -6.32 5.02
C GLY A 34 -19.74 -4.97 5.78
N GLN A 35 -19.19 -4.84 6.99
CA GLN A 35 -19.17 -3.56 7.75
C GLN A 35 -17.77 -3.03 8.12
N GLY A 36 -16.76 -3.89 8.20
CA GLY A 36 -15.38 -3.51 8.58
C GLY A 36 -14.57 -2.79 7.50
N ALA A 37 -15.00 -2.87 6.23
CA ALA A 37 -14.24 -2.39 5.08
C ALA A 37 -13.96 -0.88 5.10
N VAL A 38 -14.94 -0.07 5.54
CA VAL A 38 -14.81 1.39 5.56
C VAL A 38 -13.83 1.83 6.64
N TRP A 39 -13.90 1.25 7.85
CA TRP A 39 -12.97 1.57 8.93
C TRP A 39 -11.54 1.19 8.59
N LEU A 40 -11.39 0.03 7.95
CA LEU A 40 -10.13 -0.46 7.43
C LEU A 40 -9.52 0.52 6.39
N MET A 41 -10.32 1.19 5.55
CA MET A 41 -9.84 2.20 4.58
C MET A 41 -9.48 3.54 5.23
N LEU A 42 -10.16 3.92 6.32
CA LEU A 42 -9.89 5.18 7.03
C LEU A 42 -8.55 5.18 7.77
N LEU A 43 -8.09 4.01 8.21
CA LEU A 43 -6.84 3.84 8.95
C LEU A 43 -5.58 4.23 8.13
N PRO A 44 -5.33 3.66 6.92
CA PRO A 44 -4.25 4.11 6.06
C PRO A 44 -4.46 5.54 5.56
N LEU A 45 -5.71 5.98 5.35
CA LEU A 45 -6.01 7.36 4.99
C LEU A 45 -5.46 8.34 6.04
N ALA A 46 -5.86 8.15 7.30
CA ALA A 46 -5.46 8.99 8.42
C ALA A 46 -3.95 8.89 8.68
N ALA A 47 -3.39 7.68 8.64
CA ALA A 47 -1.96 7.48 8.87
C ALA A 47 -1.10 8.21 7.82
N VAL A 48 -1.38 8.06 6.52
CA VAL A 48 -0.56 8.66 5.46
C VAL A 48 -0.76 10.18 5.42
N THR A 49 -1.99 10.67 5.53
CA THR A 49 -2.27 12.12 5.57
C THR A 49 -1.58 12.81 6.74
N LEU A 50 -1.56 12.19 7.92
CA LEU A 50 -0.94 12.75 9.12
C LEU A 50 0.59 12.69 9.04
N LEU A 51 1.18 11.59 8.55
CA LEU A 51 2.63 11.45 8.37
C LEU A 51 3.20 12.44 7.34
N VAL A 52 2.46 12.68 6.25
CA VAL A 52 2.85 13.61 5.17
C VAL A 52 2.56 15.06 5.58
N GLY A 53 1.40 15.32 6.20
CA GLY A 53 0.97 16.66 6.65
C GLY A 53 1.86 17.23 7.76
N LEU A 54 2.43 16.38 8.63
CA LEU A 54 3.37 16.78 9.68
C LEU A 54 4.84 16.88 9.21
N ALA A 55 5.12 16.78 7.92
CA ALA A 55 6.48 16.92 7.42
C ALA A 55 6.96 18.38 7.48
N PRO A 56 8.15 18.67 8.03
CA PRO A 56 8.62 20.05 8.22
C PRO A 56 9.00 20.75 6.90
N THR A 57 9.24 19.99 5.82
CA THR A 57 9.56 20.51 4.49
C THR A 57 8.76 19.80 3.40
N LEU A 58 8.53 20.48 2.26
CA LEU A 58 7.85 19.90 1.09
C LEU A 58 8.58 18.65 0.57
N ARG A 59 9.92 18.69 0.53
CA ARG A 59 10.73 17.56 0.08
C ARG A 59 10.53 16.32 0.95
N GLN A 60 10.43 16.50 2.27
CA GLN A 60 10.15 15.41 3.21
C GLN A 60 8.69 14.94 3.15
N ALA A 61 7.74 15.82 2.81
CA ALA A 61 6.34 15.43 2.60
C ALA A 61 6.23 14.43 1.43
N PHE A 62 6.84 14.74 0.29
CA PHE A 62 6.91 13.82 -0.86
C PHE A 62 7.70 12.55 -0.53
N GLY A 63 8.83 12.67 0.17
CA GLY A 63 9.60 11.50 0.60
C GLY A 63 8.79 10.53 1.45
N ARG A 64 8.10 11.02 2.47
CA ARG A 64 7.22 10.19 3.32
C ARG A 64 6.04 9.62 2.55
N GLY A 65 5.43 10.39 1.65
CA GLY A 65 4.35 9.93 0.77
C GLY A 65 4.79 8.75 -0.11
N CYS A 66 5.93 8.89 -0.80
CA CYS A 66 6.50 7.81 -1.61
C CYS A 66 6.89 6.58 -0.78
N LEU A 67 7.37 6.75 0.45
CA LEU A 67 7.65 5.62 1.35
C LEU A 67 6.38 4.86 1.73
N CYS A 68 5.30 5.58 2.07
CA CYS A 68 4.02 4.97 2.42
C CYS A 68 3.40 4.22 1.23
N VAL A 69 3.36 4.83 0.05
CA VAL A 69 2.81 4.19 -1.17
C VAL A 69 3.73 3.07 -1.66
N GLY A 70 5.04 3.24 -1.57
CA GLY A 70 6.02 2.21 -1.90
C GLY A 70 5.87 0.98 -1.00
N GLY A 71 5.73 1.19 0.31
CA GLY A 71 5.46 0.11 1.27
C GLY A 71 4.11 -0.59 1.00
N ALA A 72 3.06 0.17 0.70
CA ALA A 72 1.76 -0.37 0.34
C ALA A 72 1.82 -1.23 -0.94
N ASN A 73 2.50 -0.76 -1.99
CA ASN A 73 2.71 -1.54 -3.22
C ASN A 73 3.60 -2.76 -2.99
N PHE A 74 4.59 -2.67 -2.11
CA PHE A 74 5.43 -3.83 -1.77
C PHE A 74 4.63 -4.92 -1.04
N LEU A 75 3.61 -4.53 -0.25
CA LEU A 75 2.66 -5.46 0.38
C LEU A 75 1.56 -5.98 -0.57
N LEU A 76 1.47 -5.46 -1.80
CA LEU A 76 0.43 -5.83 -2.75
C LEU A 76 0.37 -7.34 -3.05
N PRO A 77 1.49 -8.07 -3.30
CA PRO A 77 1.44 -9.54 -3.45
C PRO A 77 0.85 -10.27 -2.25
N ILE A 78 1.19 -9.86 -1.03
CA ILE A 78 0.64 -10.47 0.19
C ILE A 78 -0.86 -10.18 0.28
N SER A 79 -1.25 -8.95 -0.05
CA SER A 79 -2.64 -8.49 -0.08
C SER A 79 -3.48 -9.29 -1.08
N THR A 80 -2.96 -9.53 -2.29
CA THR A 80 -3.64 -10.33 -3.31
C THR A 80 -3.65 -11.82 -2.99
N MET A 81 -2.63 -12.33 -2.31
CA MET A 81 -2.63 -13.70 -1.82
C MET A 81 -3.77 -13.94 -0.82
N ILE A 82 -3.94 -13.01 0.13
CA ILE A 82 -5.02 -13.09 1.13
C ILE A 82 -6.39 -13.04 0.42
N LEU A 83 -6.62 -12.07 -0.47
CA LEU A 83 -7.88 -12.00 -1.22
C LEU A 83 -8.14 -13.25 -2.07
N SER A 84 -7.11 -13.75 -2.77
CA SER A 84 -7.22 -14.95 -3.60
C SER A 84 -7.55 -16.18 -2.77
N SER A 85 -7.01 -16.27 -1.54
CA SER A 85 -7.33 -17.37 -0.63
C SER A 85 -8.78 -17.34 -0.15
N ALA A 86 -9.34 -16.15 0.11
CA ALA A 86 -10.75 -15.99 0.44
C ALA A 86 -11.65 -16.41 -0.72
N GLY A 87 -11.36 -15.93 -1.94
CA GLY A 87 -12.10 -16.33 -3.15
C GLY A 87 -11.95 -17.82 -3.50
N PHE A 88 -10.80 -18.44 -3.23
CA PHE A 88 -10.60 -19.88 -3.40
C PHE A 88 -11.55 -20.68 -2.48
N VAL A 89 -11.64 -20.32 -1.20
CA VAL A 89 -12.53 -21.02 -0.26
C VAL A 89 -13.99 -20.85 -0.68
N GLU A 90 -14.39 -19.66 -1.12
CA GLU A 90 -15.74 -19.38 -1.59
C GLU A 90 -16.10 -20.20 -2.85
N THR A 91 -15.21 -20.23 -3.85
CA THR A 91 -15.43 -20.99 -5.10
C THR A 91 -15.49 -22.50 -4.87
N VAL A 92 -14.67 -23.04 -3.98
CA VAL A 92 -14.69 -24.47 -3.62
C VAL A 92 -15.97 -24.82 -2.83
N ASN A 93 -16.40 -23.96 -1.92
CA ASN A 93 -17.62 -24.19 -1.13
C ASN A 93 -18.91 -24.02 -1.94
N ALA A 94 -18.89 -23.19 -2.98
CA ALA A 94 -20.02 -22.98 -3.87
C ALA A 94 -20.15 -24.04 -4.99
N ALA A 95 -19.11 -24.85 -5.20
CA ALA A 95 -19.11 -25.90 -6.22
C ALA A 95 -19.87 -27.15 -5.74
N ASP A 96 -20.64 -27.76 -6.64
CA ASP A 96 -21.25 -29.06 -6.40
C ASP A 96 -20.17 -30.13 -6.14
N SER A 97 -20.53 -31.18 -5.40
CA SER A 97 -19.60 -32.24 -4.97
C SER A 97 -18.91 -32.96 -6.12
N ALA A 98 -19.49 -32.93 -7.32
CA ALA A 98 -18.92 -33.50 -8.54
C ALA A 98 -17.85 -32.58 -9.17
N ASP A 99 -17.96 -31.26 -8.99
CA ASP A 99 -17.12 -30.25 -9.65
C ASP A 99 -16.08 -29.61 -8.72
N THR A 100 -16.08 -29.98 -7.43
CA THR A 100 -15.17 -29.44 -6.40
C THR A 100 -13.70 -29.53 -6.81
N ALA A 101 -13.28 -30.61 -7.47
CA ALA A 101 -11.90 -30.79 -7.92
C ALA A 101 -11.51 -29.79 -9.03
N VAL A 102 -12.44 -29.51 -9.95
CA VAL A 102 -12.23 -28.55 -11.04
C VAL A 102 -12.25 -27.11 -10.50
N ALA A 103 -13.16 -26.81 -9.58
CA ALA A 103 -13.23 -25.52 -8.89
C ALA A 103 -11.94 -25.24 -8.09
N ALA A 104 -11.42 -26.23 -7.36
CA ALA A 104 -10.15 -26.12 -6.65
C ALA A 104 -8.96 -25.90 -7.60
N ALA A 105 -8.86 -26.67 -8.68
CA ALA A 105 -7.79 -26.49 -9.66
C ALA A 105 -7.84 -25.09 -10.32
N GLY A 106 -9.03 -24.63 -10.70
CA GLY A 106 -9.25 -23.30 -11.28
C GLY A 106 -8.93 -22.16 -10.32
N GLY A 107 -9.41 -22.25 -9.07
CA GLY A 107 -9.16 -21.25 -8.03
C GLY A 107 -7.68 -21.14 -7.66
N ALA A 108 -6.97 -22.28 -7.58
CA ALA A 108 -5.53 -22.28 -7.30
C ALA A 108 -4.72 -21.65 -8.45
N LEU A 109 -5.05 -21.97 -9.71
CA LEU A 109 -4.40 -21.38 -10.89
C LEU A 109 -4.66 -19.87 -10.97
N ALA A 110 -5.92 -19.45 -10.82
CA ALA A 110 -6.30 -18.04 -10.87
C ALA A 110 -5.64 -17.24 -9.75
N GLY A 111 -5.69 -17.75 -8.50
CA GLY A 111 -5.06 -17.11 -7.35
C GLY A 111 -3.54 -17.02 -7.47
N GLY A 112 -2.90 -18.07 -7.97
CA GLY A 112 -1.46 -18.09 -8.23
C GLY A 112 -1.05 -17.07 -9.29
N MET A 113 -1.79 -16.97 -10.40
CA MET A 113 -1.53 -15.99 -11.46
C MET A 113 -1.72 -14.55 -10.98
N MET A 114 -2.81 -14.27 -10.26
CA MET A 114 -3.08 -12.94 -9.71
C MET A 114 -2.01 -12.51 -8.70
N THR A 115 -1.61 -13.41 -7.80
CA THR A 115 -0.55 -13.16 -6.83
C THR A 115 0.81 -12.98 -7.50
N GLY A 116 1.10 -13.73 -8.56
CA GLY A 116 2.32 -13.59 -9.36
C GLY A 116 2.43 -12.23 -10.04
N LEU A 117 1.38 -11.79 -10.73
CA LEU A 117 1.32 -10.47 -11.39
C LEU A 117 1.44 -9.33 -10.35
N ALA A 118 0.70 -9.46 -9.25
CA ALA A 118 0.78 -8.57 -8.11
C ALA A 118 2.19 -8.51 -7.52
N GLY A 119 2.90 -9.63 -7.47
CA GLY A 119 4.30 -9.71 -7.02
C GLY A 119 5.26 -8.94 -7.91
N VAL A 120 5.15 -9.11 -9.24
CA VAL A 120 6.00 -8.37 -10.19
C VAL A 120 5.75 -6.86 -10.07
N VAL A 121 4.48 -6.44 -10.16
CA VAL A 121 4.12 -5.02 -10.11
C VAL A 121 4.48 -4.43 -8.75
N GLY A 122 4.11 -5.10 -7.66
CA GLY A 122 4.36 -4.65 -6.29
C GLY A 122 5.84 -4.54 -5.95
N PHE A 123 6.66 -5.49 -6.39
CA PHE A 123 8.10 -5.47 -6.15
C PHE A 123 8.80 -4.33 -6.90
N PHE A 124 8.57 -4.18 -8.21
CA PHE A 124 9.26 -3.15 -9.01
C PHE A 124 8.74 -1.75 -8.71
N LEU A 125 7.42 -1.56 -8.69
CA LEU A 125 6.82 -0.26 -8.41
C LEU A 125 7.05 0.14 -6.95
N GLY A 126 6.84 -0.78 -6.02
CA GLY A 126 7.07 -0.57 -4.59
C GLY A 126 8.54 -0.29 -4.30
N GLY A 127 9.46 -1.09 -4.85
CA GLY A 127 10.90 -0.89 -4.70
C GLY A 127 11.36 0.47 -5.23
N PHE A 128 10.92 0.88 -6.42
CA PHE A 128 11.25 2.19 -6.99
C PHE A 128 10.72 3.35 -6.13
N LEU A 129 9.47 3.27 -5.66
CA LEU A 129 8.87 4.26 -4.77
C LEU A 129 9.57 4.34 -3.41
N LEU A 130 9.97 3.20 -2.84
CA LEU A 130 10.74 3.15 -1.60
C LEU A 130 12.10 3.82 -1.77
N LEU A 131 12.82 3.53 -2.86
CA LEU A 131 14.11 4.17 -3.16
C LEU A 131 13.96 5.69 -3.33
N LEU A 132 12.99 6.14 -4.12
CA LEU A 132 12.70 7.57 -4.28
C LEU A 132 12.33 8.22 -2.94
N GLY A 133 11.49 7.56 -2.14
CA GLY A 133 11.07 8.01 -0.83
C GLY A 133 12.25 8.18 0.13
N LEU A 134 13.16 7.21 0.17
CA LEU A 134 14.39 7.27 0.95
C LEU A 134 15.28 8.43 0.51
N VAL A 135 15.53 8.58 -0.80
CA VAL A 135 16.37 9.66 -1.34
C VAL A 135 15.79 11.04 -0.99
N LEU A 136 14.49 11.24 -1.17
CA LEU A 136 13.83 12.51 -0.89
C LEU A 136 13.78 12.83 0.62
N SER A 137 13.53 11.81 1.45
CA SER A 137 13.48 11.92 2.90
C SER A 137 14.86 12.22 3.52
N LEU A 138 15.91 11.53 3.04
CA LEU A 138 17.25 11.56 3.64
C LEU A 138 18.22 12.56 3.01
N GLY A 139 18.08 12.93 1.73
CA GLY A 139 19.07 13.72 0.96
C GLY A 139 19.29 15.18 1.40
N GLY A 140 18.95 15.54 2.64
CA GLY A 140 18.91 16.92 3.15
C GLY A 140 19.66 17.08 4.47
N ARG A 141 20.05 15.98 5.11
CA ARG A 141 20.95 16.00 6.26
C ARG A 141 22.39 15.95 5.75
N ARG A 142 22.94 17.10 5.37
CA ARG A 142 24.39 17.28 5.36
C ARG A 142 24.82 17.41 6.83
N GLU A 143 25.12 16.29 7.48
CA GLU A 143 25.78 16.33 8.78
C GLU A 143 27.20 16.84 8.55
N VAL A 144 27.39 18.16 8.70
CA VAL A 144 28.72 18.75 8.81
C VAL A 144 29.23 18.31 10.18
N LEU A 145 30.05 17.26 10.21
CA LEU A 145 30.83 16.87 11.37
C LEU A 145 31.78 18.03 11.69
N VAL A 146 31.36 18.91 12.58
CA VAL A 146 32.26 19.94 13.13
C VAL A 146 33.21 19.23 14.09
N PHE A 147 34.37 18.84 13.59
CA PHE A 147 35.49 18.50 14.46
C PHE A 147 35.93 19.77 15.19
N ARG A 148 35.64 19.86 16.50
CA ARG A 148 36.35 20.78 17.38
C ARG A 148 37.70 20.15 17.72
N GLY A 149 38.76 20.72 17.15
CA GLY A 149 40.12 20.57 17.67
C GLY A 149 40.35 21.49 18.86
#